data_AF-A0A0Q6FTX1-F1
#
_entry.id   AF-A0A0Q6FTX1-F1
#
_cell.length_a   1.000
_cell.length_b   1.000
_cell.length_c   1.000
_cell.angle_alpha   90.00
_cell.angle_beta   90.00
_cell.angle_gamma   90.00
#
_symmetry.space_group_name_H-M   'P 1'
#
loop_
_entity.id
_entity.type
_entity.pdbx_description
1 polymer ?
#
loop_
_entity_poly.entity_id
_entity_poly.type
_entity_poly.pdbx_seq_one_letter_code
_entity_poly.pdbx_strand_id
1 'polypeptide(L)'
;MAYEVGQELTYSFLVTNSGNVTMTDVTVDEGEFDGTGELGAITPASVATLAPGDSTTFTATYTLTQADVDRGSTTNTATATGVPPTGPPVESPPSTVEIPSAPTPALTVVKSADLTEITAAGQVVRYSFVVTNTGNVTVTDAAPVETEFSGTGDLGAITPESATLIPGQSATFTADYTVTQADVDGGVLANTATAGGTPPPGTELPPVPPSTVEIPSIAAPALTVVKSVDPAGQESYEVGQELTYSFLVTNSGNVTMTDVTVDEGEFDGTWVHDQHGNGHGRPAHRSAGRVAALDGRDPLDRRAGADNREDGRSDCHHTSWPDDHLLLPRDQHGQRHGVRRRRGRGSVHWQWPARCRHARVGRDTAARSVDDVHGNIRSDPGRPFDGFSVEHGNRHGRASGW
;
A
#
# COMPACT_ATOMS: atom_id res chain seq x y z
N MET A 1 -14.95 0.80 -35.65
CA MET A 1 -13.49 0.89 -35.66
C MET A 1 -13.13 2.01 -34.71
N ALA A 2 -12.30 1.75 -33.71
CA ALA A 2 -11.80 2.82 -32.85
C ALA A 2 -10.70 3.55 -33.62
N TYR A 3 -10.67 4.87 -33.54
CA TYR A 3 -9.57 5.66 -34.08
C TYR A 3 -8.41 5.64 -33.08
N GLU A 4 -7.19 5.46 -33.58
CA GLU A 4 -6.00 5.31 -32.76
C GLU A 4 -5.01 6.46 -32.99
N VAL A 5 -4.17 6.73 -32.00
CA VAL A 5 -3.11 7.75 -32.11
C VAL A 5 -2.14 7.38 -33.23
N GLY A 6 -1.72 8.38 -34.01
CA GLY A 6 -0.87 8.19 -35.16
C GLY A 6 -1.61 7.70 -36.40
N GLN A 7 -2.91 7.42 -36.32
CA GLN A 7 -3.71 7.10 -37.49
C GLN A 7 -3.83 8.34 -38.39
N GLU A 8 -3.48 8.16 -39.67
CA GLU A 8 -3.74 9.16 -40.70
C GLU A 8 -5.20 9.07 -41.18
N LEU A 9 -5.90 10.18 -41.09
CA LEU A 9 -7.25 10.40 -41.59
C LEU A 9 -7.18 11.19 -42.88
N THR A 10 -8.04 10.87 -43.83
CA THR A 10 -8.23 11.67 -45.05
C THR A 10 -9.60 12.32 -45.00
N TYR A 11 -9.63 13.64 -44.84
CA TYR A 11 -10.85 14.43 -45.05
C TYR A 11 -11.12 14.54 -46.55
N SER A 12 -12.39 14.42 -46.91
CA SER A 12 -12.89 14.52 -48.28
C SER A 12 -14.00 15.56 -48.34
N PHE A 13 -13.77 16.65 -49.06
CA PHE A 13 -14.71 17.76 -49.23
C PHE A 13 -15.32 17.69 -50.62
N LEU A 14 -16.58 17.28 -50.71
CA LEU A 14 -17.31 17.25 -51.98
C LEU A 14 -17.99 18.60 -52.25
N VAL A 15 -17.45 19.36 -53.20
CA VAL A 15 -18.02 20.65 -53.61
C VAL A 15 -18.90 20.43 -54.83
N THR A 16 -20.16 20.86 -54.75
CA THR A 16 -21.13 20.76 -55.85
C THR A 16 -21.61 22.14 -56.24
N ASN A 17 -21.55 22.48 -57.53
CA ASN A 17 -22.19 23.68 -58.04
C ASN A 17 -23.70 23.42 -58.21
N SER A 18 -24.49 23.82 -57.22
CA SER A 18 -25.95 23.72 -57.23
C SER A 18 -26.66 24.86 -57.96
N GLY A 19 -25.90 25.84 -58.47
CA GLY A 19 -26.41 26.98 -59.23
C GLY A 19 -26.72 26.63 -60.70
N ASN A 20 -27.05 27.66 -61.48
CA ASN A 20 -27.36 27.56 -62.91
C ASN A 20 -26.32 28.22 -63.82
N VAL A 21 -25.18 28.68 -63.26
CA VAL A 21 -24.05 29.25 -63.99
C VAL A 21 -22.76 28.54 -63.62
N THR A 22 -21.80 28.50 -64.56
CA THR A 22 -20.46 27.95 -64.29
C THR A 22 -19.72 28.83 -63.29
N MET A 23 -19.15 28.21 -62.26
CA MET A 23 -18.28 28.87 -61.28
C MET A 23 -16.82 28.74 -61.72
N THR A 24 -15.99 29.76 -61.46
CA THR A 24 -14.53 29.71 -61.62
C THR A 24 -13.83 29.83 -60.28
N ASP A 25 -12.53 29.50 -60.24
CA ASP A 25 -11.68 29.61 -59.04
C ASP A 25 -12.31 28.97 -57.80
N VAL A 26 -12.79 27.73 -57.95
CA VAL A 26 -13.44 26.98 -56.88
C VAL A 26 -12.38 26.50 -55.88
N THR A 27 -12.54 26.84 -54.62
CA THR A 27 -11.62 26.50 -53.52
C THR A 27 -12.39 25.97 -52.31
N VAL A 28 -11.69 25.27 -51.42
CA VAL A 28 -12.20 24.93 -50.08
C VAL A 28 -11.38 25.71 -49.07
N ASP A 29 -12.08 26.36 -48.16
CA ASP A 29 -11.52 27.13 -47.06
C ASP A 29 -11.77 26.35 -45.76
N GLU A 30 -10.69 26.03 -45.05
CA GLU A 30 -10.79 25.36 -43.75
C GLU A 30 -11.32 26.35 -42.70
N GLY A 31 -12.24 25.88 -41.86
CA GLY A 31 -12.89 26.66 -40.82
C GLY A 31 -12.45 26.21 -39.43
N GLU A 32 -13.41 26.00 -38.54
CA GLU A 32 -13.10 25.54 -37.18
C GLU A 32 -12.60 24.09 -37.20
N PHE A 33 -11.37 23.92 -36.71
CA PHE A 33 -10.73 22.63 -36.51
C PHE A 33 -10.21 22.54 -35.08
N ASP A 34 -10.68 21.54 -34.33
CA ASP A 34 -10.28 21.38 -32.92
C ASP A 34 -9.09 20.42 -32.74
N GLY A 35 -8.67 19.72 -33.79
CA GLY A 35 -7.55 18.79 -33.73
C GLY A 35 -6.25 19.46 -33.29
N THR A 36 -5.45 18.79 -32.47
CA THR A 36 -4.23 19.40 -31.90
C THR A 36 -2.98 19.23 -32.76
N GLY A 37 -2.97 18.30 -33.72
CA GLY A 37 -1.95 18.17 -34.77
C GLY A 37 -2.08 19.19 -35.92
N GLU A 38 -1.18 19.11 -36.90
CA GLU A 38 -1.23 19.91 -38.13
C GLU A 38 -2.16 19.26 -39.17
N LEU A 39 -3.11 20.03 -39.70
CA LEU A 39 -3.93 19.61 -40.84
C LEU A 39 -3.16 19.83 -42.15
N GLY A 40 -3.08 18.81 -42.99
CA GLY A 40 -2.41 18.86 -44.28
C GLY A 40 -3.08 19.83 -45.26
N ALA A 41 -2.32 20.28 -46.25
CA ALA A 41 -2.83 21.20 -47.27
C ALA A 41 -3.97 20.59 -48.09
N ILE A 42 -5.00 21.40 -48.36
CA ILE A 42 -6.11 21.03 -49.22
C ILE A 42 -5.61 20.82 -50.66
N THR A 43 -5.95 19.66 -51.24
CA THR A 43 -5.53 19.25 -52.58
C THR A 43 -6.74 18.81 -53.42
N PRO A 44 -6.90 19.30 -54.67
CA PRO A 44 -6.11 20.37 -55.30
C PRO A 44 -6.29 21.71 -54.60
N ALA A 45 -5.35 22.65 -54.73
CA ALA A 45 -5.49 23.96 -54.08
C ALA A 45 -6.69 24.76 -54.62
N SER A 46 -7.03 24.57 -55.89
CA SER A 46 -8.22 25.14 -56.54
C SER A 46 -8.63 24.33 -57.76
N VAL A 47 -9.87 24.54 -58.22
CA VAL A 47 -10.41 24.01 -59.47
C VAL A 47 -10.84 25.19 -60.34
N ALA A 48 -10.30 25.27 -61.55
CA ALA A 48 -10.46 26.44 -62.41
C ALA A 48 -11.93 26.71 -62.82
N THR A 49 -12.72 25.67 -63.05
CA THR A 49 -14.12 25.77 -63.48
C THR A 49 -14.95 24.63 -62.93
N LEU A 50 -16.19 24.90 -62.52
CA LEU A 50 -17.18 23.89 -62.13
C LEU A 50 -18.55 24.24 -62.74
N ALA A 51 -19.02 23.44 -63.69
CA ALA A 51 -20.28 23.71 -64.39
C ALA A 51 -21.51 23.43 -63.50
N PRO A 52 -22.69 23.96 -63.84
CA PRO A 52 -23.92 23.66 -63.12
C PRO A 52 -24.19 22.15 -63.00
N GLY A 53 -24.42 21.67 -61.78
CA GLY A 53 -24.66 20.26 -61.48
C GLY A 53 -23.41 19.39 -61.33
N ASP A 54 -22.22 19.90 -61.68
CA ASP A 54 -20.97 19.18 -61.51
C ASP A 54 -20.48 19.23 -60.06
N SER A 55 -19.67 18.24 -59.70
CA SER A 55 -19.01 18.13 -58.41
C SER A 55 -17.52 17.85 -58.55
N THR A 56 -16.74 18.31 -57.58
CA THR A 56 -15.31 18.02 -57.44
C THR A 56 -14.99 17.71 -55.98
N THR A 57 -13.98 16.88 -55.75
CA THR A 57 -13.54 16.52 -54.40
C THR A 57 -12.19 17.14 -54.11
N PHE A 58 -12.09 17.76 -52.95
CA PHE A 58 -10.83 18.19 -52.34
C PHE A 58 -10.49 17.26 -51.18
N THR A 59 -9.22 17.09 -50.87
CA THR A 59 -8.76 16.25 -49.76
C THR A 59 -7.72 16.94 -48.91
N ALA A 60 -7.72 16.65 -47.61
CA ALA A 60 -6.66 17.00 -46.66
C ALA A 60 -6.38 15.79 -45.76
N THR A 61 -5.13 15.62 -45.32
CA THR A 61 -4.73 14.55 -44.41
C THR A 61 -4.52 15.08 -42.99
N TYR A 62 -4.87 14.27 -41.99
CA TYR A 62 -4.68 14.63 -40.59
C TYR A 62 -4.20 13.41 -39.78
N THR A 63 -3.13 13.56 -39.01
CA THR A 63 -2.67 12.49 -38.11
C THR A 63 -3.24 12.72 -36.72
N LEU A 64 -4.01 11.76 -36.21
CA LEU A 64 -4.57 11.83 -34.86
C LEU A 64 -3.48 11.86 -33.80
N THR A 65 -3.63 12.74 -32.82
CA THR A 65 -2.75 12.87 -31.66
C THR A 65 -3.37 12.22 -30.43
N GLN A 66 -2.57 12.05 -29.37
CA GLN A 66 -3.09 11.58 -28.08
C GLN A 66 -4.11 12.55 -27.48
N ALA A 67 -3.90 13.87 -27.62
CA ALA A 67 -4.82 14.85 -27.07
C ALA A 67 -6.20 14.81 -27.76
N ASP A 68 -6.26 14.42 -29.04
CA ASP A 68 -7.52 14.24 -29.76
C ASP A 68 -8.29 13.02 -29.24
N VAL A 69 -7.58 11.91 -28.98
CA VAL A 69 -8.17 10.70 -28.39
C VAL A 69 -8.62 10.95 -26.95
N ASP A 70 -7.81 11.67 -26.16
CA ASP A 70 -8.12 12.07 -24.79
C ASP A 70 -9.36 12.98 -24.72
N ARG A 71 -9.60 13.82 -25.74
CA ARG A 71 -10.79 14.67 -25.82
C ARG A 71 -12.06 13.88 -26.14
N GLY A 72 -11.93 12.72 -26.79
CA GLY A 72 -13.04 11.83 -27.11
C GLY A 72 -13.71 12.10 -28.47
N SER A 73 -13.44 13.23 -29.11
CA SER A 73 -13.76 13.48 -30.53
C SER A 73 -12.96 14.64 -31.13
N THR A 74 -12.91 14.67 -32.46
CA THR A 74 -12.29 15.72 -33.26
C THR A 74 -13.28 16.23 -34.31
N THR A 75 -13.45 17.53 -34.40
CA THR A 75 -14.37 18.20 -35.33
C THR A 75 -13.61 19.00 -36.37
N ASN A 76 -14.04 18.91 -37.63
CA ASN A 76 -13.54 19.72 -38.74
C ASN A 76 -14.71 20.38 -39.47
N THR A 77 -14.61 21.69 -39.74
CA THR A 77 -15.65 22.46 -40.43
C THR A 77 -15.05 23.24 -41.58
N ALA A 78 -15.55 23.07 -42.81
CA ALA A 78 -15.06 23.80 -43.97
C ALA A 78 -16.18 24.50 -44.76
N THR A 79 -15.82 25.55 -45.51
CA THR A 79 -16.67 26.17 -46.53
C THR A 79 -16.03 26.01 -47.91
N ALA A 80 -16.82 26.21 -48.97
CA ALA A 80 -16.33 26.27 -50.33
C ALA A 80 -16.63 27.63 -50.94
N THR A 81 -15.69 28.15 -51.71
CA THR A 81 -15.79 29.44 -52.40
C THR A 81 -15.69 29.26 -53.90
N GLY A 82 -16.31 30.14 -54.67
CA GLY A 82 -16.20 30.17 -56.14
C GLY A 82 -16.77 31.45 -56.75
N VAL A 83 -16.37 31.79 -57.97
CA VAL A 83 -16.70 33.06 -58.63
C VAL A 83 -17.68 32.84 -59.79
N PRO A 84 -18.88 33.44 -59.77
CA PRO A 84 -19.80 33.39 -60.90
C PRO A 84 -19.36 34.33 -62.03
N PRO A 85 -19.91 34.21 -63.26
CA PRO A 85 -19.52 35.08 -64.39
C PRO A 85 -19.82 36.58 -64.17
N THR A 86 -20.77 36.89 -63.28
CA THR A 86 -21.12 38.25 -62.87
C THR A 86 -21.40 38.29 -61.38
N GLY A 87 -20.87 39.31 -60.68
CA GLY A 87 -21.09 39.51 -59.25
C GLY A 87 -19.90 39.09 -58.40
N PRO A 88 -20.02 39.19 -57.06
CA PRO A 88 -18.97 38.79 -56.14
C PRO A 88 -18.83 37.26 -56.05
N PRO A 89 -17.72 36.75 -55.50
CA PRO A 89 -17.59 35.35 -55.11
C PRO A 89 -18.73 34.91 -54.18
N VAL A 90 -19.11 33.63 -54.28
CA VAL A 90 -20.11 32.98 -53.44
C VAL A 90 -19.41 32.01 -52.50
N GLU A 91 -19.86 31.97 -51.25
CA GLU A 91 -19.42 31.02 -50.23
C GLU A 91 -20.56 30.07 -49.90
N SER A 92 -20.27 28.79 -49.68
CA SER A 92 -21.24 27.80 -49.19
C SER A 92 -21.53 27.99 -47.71
N PRO A 93 -22.66 27.47 -47.20
CA PRO A 93 -22.78 27.20 -45.77
C PRO A 93 -21.64 26.29 -45.28
N PRO A 94 -21.29 26.36 -43.98
CA PRO A 94 -20.28 25.46 -43.40
C PRO A 94 -20.76 24.01 -43.42
N SER A 95 -19.83 23.09 -43.67
CA SER A 95 -20.02 21.64 -43.55
C SER A 95 -19.09 21.11 -42.47
N THR A 96 -19.67 20.44 -41.47
CA THR A 96 -18.95 19.92 -40.30
C THR A 96 -18.97 18.41 -40.27
N VAL A 97 -17.83 17.80 -39.95
CA VAL A 97 -17.71 16.36 -39.65
C VAL A 97 -17.07 16.18 -38.28
N GLU A 98 -17.56 15.20 -37.52
CA GLU A 98 -17.01 14.78 -36.24
C GLU A 98 -16.45 13.37 -36.35
N ILE A 99 -15.23 13.18 -35.86
CA ILE A 99 -14.54 11.91 -35.75
C ILE A 99 -14.58 11.49 -34.28
N PRO A 100 -15.37 10.47 -33.91
CA PRO A 100 -15.51 10.05 -32.53
C PRO A 100 -14.32 9.17 -32.09
N SER A 101 -13.77 9.44 -30.92
CA SER A 101 -12.70 8.66 -30.26
C SER A 101 -13.21 8.10 -28.93
N ALA A 102 -13.88 6.95 -28.95
CA ALA A 102 -14.47 6.40 -27.72
C ALA A 102 -13.39 6.08 -26.67
N PRO A 103 -13.46 6.66 -25.45
CA PRO A 103 -12.48 6.39 -24.40
C PRO A 103 -12.70 5.00 -23.81
N THR A 104 -11.62 4.22 -23.74
CA THR A 104 -11.53 2.91 -23.10
C THR A 104 -10.33 2.91 -22.14
N PRO A 105 -10.42 3.64 -21.01
CA PRO A 105 -9.34 3.71 -20.04
C PRO A 105 -9.19 2.39 -19.28
N ALA A 106 -7.96 1.99 -18.99
CA ALA A 106 -7.67 0.79 -18.21
C ALA A 106 -6.28 0.88 -17.58
N LEU A 107 -6.15 0.39 -16.34
CA LEU A 107 -4.88 0.22 -15.64
C LEU A 107 -4.69 -1.25 -15.24
N THR A 108 -3.44 -1.65 -15.06
CA THR A 108 -3.06 -2.91 -14.39
C THR A 108 -1.95 -2.63 -13.40
N VAL A 109 -1.87 -3.42 -12.33
CA VAL A 109 -0.77 -3.37 -11.36
C VAL A 109 -0.12 -4.74 -11.21
N VAL A 110 1.20 -4.77 -11.12
CA VAL A 110 1.97 -5.95 -10.71
C VAL A 110 2.79 -5.59 -9.49
N LYS A 111 2.61 -6.36 -8.41
CA LYS A 111 3.32 -6.19 -7.15
C LYS A 111 4.37 -7.27 -6.96
N SER A 112 5.52 -6.88 -6.45
CA SER A 112 6.63 -7.76 -6.13
C SER A 112 7.37 -7.27 -4.89
N ALA A 113 8.23 -8.14 -4.34
CA ALA A 113 9.14 -7.83 -3.25
C ALA A 113 10.55 -8.30 -3.63
N ASP A 114 11.56 -7.68 -3.03
CA ASP A 114 12.96 -8.06 -3.20
C ASP A 114 13.34 -9.33 -2.43
N LEU A 115 12.70 -9.57 -1.29
CA LEU A 115 12.87 -10.78 -0.49
C LEU A 115 11.90 -11.88 -0.89
N THR A 116 12.41 -13.12 -0.97
CA THR A 116 11.62 -14.33 -1.17
C THR A 116 11.29 -15.06 0.14
N GLU A 117 12.00 -14.74 1.23
CA GLU A 117 11.77 -15.29 2.57
C GLU A 117 12.22 -14.30 3.66
N ILE A 118 11.62 -14.44 4.85
CA ILE A 118 11.94 -13.67 6.05
C ILE A 118 12.56 -14.61 7.09
N THR A 119 13.74 -14.27 7.59
CA THR A 119 14.50 -15.06 8.58
C THR A 119 14.66 -14.37 9.93
N ALA A 120 14.44 -13.05 10.03
CA ALA A 120 14.59 -12.32 11.28
C ALA A 120 13.80 -11.01 11.29
N ALA A 121 13.40 -10.57 12.48
CA ALA A 121 12.90 -9.22 12.70
C ALA A 121 13.99 -8.19 12.39
N GLY A 122 13.58 -7.02 11.88
CA GLY A 122 14.48 -5.95 11.45
C GLY A 122 14.96 -6.06 10.01
N GLN A 123 14.67 -7.15 9.28
CA GLN A 123 14.85 -7.18 7.83
C GLN A 123 13.97 -6.13 7.16
N VAL A 124 14.47 -5.51 6.09
CA VAL A 124 13.71 -4.57 5.29
C VAL A 124 13.26 -5.27 4.01
N VAL A 125 11.95 -5.25 3.76
CA VAL A 125 11.33 -5.67 2.51
C VAL A 125 11.08 -4.43 1.67
N ARG A 126 11.64 -4.38 0.46
CA ARG A 126 11.36 -3.36 -0.55
C ARG A 126 10.27 -3.90 -1.48
N TYR A 127 9.06 -3.36 -1.36
CA TYR A 127 7.99 -3.62 -2.31
C TYR A 127 8.19 -2.78 -3.58
N SER A 128 7.86 -3.37 -4.73
CA SER A 128 7.80 -2.71 -6.03
C SER A 128 6.44 -2.94 -6.69
N PHE A 129 5.84 -1.87 -7.20
CA PHE A 129 4.56 -1.87 -7.89
C PHE A 129 4.77 -1.31 -9.28
N VAL A 130 4.44 -2.07 -10.31
CA VAL A 130 4.46 -1.61 -11.70
C VAL A 130 3.03 -1.36 -12.13
N VAL A 131 2.64 -0.09 -12.27
CA VAL A 131 1.34 0.33 -12.80
C VAL A 131 1.48 0.61 -14.29
N THR A 132 0.60 0.03 -15.11
CA THR A 132 0.63 0.17 -16.58
C THR A 132 -0.72 0.65 -17.09
N ASN A 133 -0.71 1.64 -17.98
CA ASN A 133 -1.88 2.05 -18.73
C ASN A 133 -2.09 1.12 -19.92
N THR A 134 -3.17 0.33 -19.87
CA THR A 134 -3.56 -0.63 -20.90
C THR A 134 -4.75 -0.14 -21.72
N GLY A 135 -5.25 1.06 -21.43
CA GLY A 135 -6.31 1.74 -22.18
C GLY A 135 -5.78 2.58 -23.34
N ASN A 136 -6.67 3.35 -23.96
CA ASN A 136 -6.38 4.20 -25.13
C ASN A 136 -6.32 5.72 -24.82
N VAL A 137 -6.58 6.12 -23.58
CA VAL A 137 -6.49 7.52 -23.14
C VAL A 137 -5.41 7.68 -22.08
N THR A 138 -4.86 8.88 -21.96
CA THR A 138 -3.93 9.25 -20.89
C THR A 138 -4.63 9.11 -19.53
N VAL A 139 -3.95 8.53 -18.54
CA VAL A 139 -4.43 8.44 -17.16
C VAL A 139 -3.54 9.31 -16.27
N THR A 140 -4.10 10.32 -15.63
CA THR A 140 -3.39 11.13 -14.63
C THR A 140 -3.54 10.50 -13.25
N ASP A 141 -2.68 10.92 -12.31
CA ASP A 141 -2.72 10.48 -10.91
C ASP A 141 -2.71 8.95 -10.75
N ALA A 142 -2.08 8.24 -11.69
CA ALA A 142 -1.97 6.80 -11.64
C ALA A 142 -1.03 6.40 -10.51
N ALA A 143 -1.51 5.59 -9.57
CA ALA A 143 -0.75 5.15 -8.41
C ALA A 143 -1.25 3.78 -7.90
N PRO A 144 -0.38 2.95 -7.30
CA PRO A 144 -0.83 1.79 -6.55
C PRO A 144 -1.58 2.21 -5.29
N VAL A 145 -2.60 1.45 -4.93
CA VAL A 145 -3.41 1.66 -3.72
C VAL A 145 -3.37 0.38 -2.90
N GLU A 146 -2.81 0.45 -1.68
CA GLU A 146 -2.79 -0.70 -0.77
C GLU A 146 -4.19 -1.06 -0.30
N THR A 147 -4.50 -2.36 -0.27
CA THR A 147 -5.81 -2.85 0.15
C THR A 147 -5.74 -3.73 1.39
N GLU A 148 -4.80 -4.67 1.43
CA GLU A 148 -4.62 -5.58 2.57
C GLU A 148 -3.14 -5.79 2.83
N PHE A 149 -2.75 -5.64 4.09
CA PHE A 149 -1.38 -5.82 4.53
C PHE A 149 -1.37 -6.57 5.86
N SER A 150 -0.68 -7.70 5.93
CA SER A 150 -0.61 -8.52 7.14
C SER A 150 0.49 -8.09 8.11
N GLY A 151 1.38 -7.19 7.67
CA GLY A 151 2.47 -6.70 8.50
C GLY A 151 1.95 -5.88 9.68
N THR A 152 2.59 -6.07 10.82
CA THR A 152 2.20 -5.46 12.10
C THR A 152 2.86 -4.10 12.38
N GLY A 153 3.85 -3.72 11.57
CA GLY A 153 4.50 -2.41 11.60
C GLY A 153 3.94 -1.42 10.58
N ASP A 154 4.55 -0.23 10.52
CA ASP A 154 4.19 0.79 9.54
C ASP A 154 4.81 0.49 8.16
N LEU A 155 3.97 0.43 7.13
CA LEU A 155 4.43 0.41 5.73
C LEU A 155 4.87 1.82 5.32
N GLY A 156 6.07 1.93 4.75
CA GLY A 156 6.61 3.18 4.24
C GLY A 156 5.76 3.78 3.12
N ALA A 157 5.90 5.09 2.91
CA ALA A 157 5.18 5.79 1.85
C ALA A 157 5.58 5.26 0.47
N ILE A 158 4.58 5.08 -0.39
CA ILE A 158 4.78 4.74 -1.80
C ILE A 158 5.39 5.95 -2.50
N THR A 159 6.50 5.71 -3.22
CA THR A 159 7.21 6.75 -3.99
C THR A 159 7.44 6.29 -5.43
N PRO A 160 7.19 7.14 -6.45
CA PRO A 160 6.55 8.47 -6.37
C PRO A 160 5.10 8.40 -5.87
N GLU A 161 4.45 9.54 -5.59
CA GLU A 161 3.05 9.54 -5.11
C GLU A 161 2.08 9.15 -6.24
N SER A 162 2.32 9.64 -7.46
CA SER A 162 1.54 9.31 -8.65
C SER A 162 2.35 9.54 -9.93
N ALA A 163 1.81 9.09 -11.07
CA ALA A 163 2.35 9.34 -12.39
C ALA A 163 1.23 9.66 -13.40
N THR A 164 1.56 10.40 -14.46
CA THR A 164 0.70 10.48 -15.66
C THR A 164 1.20 9.45 -16.67
N LEU A 165 0.31 8.58 -17.13
CA LEU A 165 0.63 7.47 -18.03
C LEU A 165 -0.15 7.62 -19.34
N ILE A 166 0.56 7.82 -20.45
CA ILE A 166 -0.03 7.66 -21.79
C ILE A 166 -0.30 6.17 -22.07
N PRO A 167 -1.14 5.82 -23.06
CA PRO A 167 -1.37 4.44 -23.47
C PRO A 167 -0.09 3.64 -23.66
N GLY A 168 -0.02 2.45 -23.08
CA GLY A 168 1.13 1.54 -23.13
C GLY A 168 2.29 1.93 -22.21
N GLN A 169 2.24 3.06 -21.51
CA GLN A 169 3.28 3.46 -20.57
C GLN A 169 3.10 2.76 -19.21
N SER A 170 4.23 2.46 -18.56
CA SER A 170 4.29 1.98 -17.17
C SER A 170 5.09 2.93 -16.28
N ALA A 171 4.76 2.95 -15.00
CA ALA A 171 5.56 3.55 -13.94
C ALA A 171 5.82 2.54 -12.82
N THR A 172 7.01 2.63 -12.21
CA THR A 172 7.39 1.82 -11.05
C THR A 172 7.35 2.66 -9.79
N PHE A 173 6.72 2.11 -8.76
CA PHE A 173 6.57 2.69 -7.43
C PHE A 173 7.20 1.75 -6.41
N THR A 174 7.69 2.30 -5.30
CA THR A 174 8.31 1.50 -4.24
C THR A 174 7.91 1.94 -2.85
N ALA A 175 7.87 0.99 -1.92
CA ALA A 175 7.70 1.23 -0.49
C ALA A 175 8.58 0.28 0.32
N ASP A 176 9.08 0.74 1.47
CA ASP A 176 9.88 -0.06 2.40
C ASP A 176 9.03 -0.51 3.59
N TYR A 177 9.26 -1.74 4.05
CA TYR A 177 8.69 -2.26 5.28
C TYR A 177 9.76 -2.91 6.14
N THR A 178 9.83 -2.56 7.43
CA THR A 178 10.72 -3.23 8.38
C THR A 178 9.95 -4.33 9.11
N VAL A 179 10.37 -5.58 8.92
CA VAL A 179 9.78 -6.77 9.53
C VAL A 179 9.83 -6.67 11.06
N THR A 180 8.71 -6.92 11.72
CA THR A 180 8.63 -6.99 13.18
C THR A 180 8.74 -8.44 13.67
N GLN A 181 8.94 -8.63 14.98
CA GLN A 181 8.93 -9.96 15.57
C GLN A 181 7.57 -10.67 15.41
N ALA A 182 6.46 -9.92 15.47
CA ALA A 182 5.13 -10.51 15.30
C ALA A 182 4.90 -11.03 13.88
N ASP A 183 5.56 -10.44 12.87
CA ASP A 183 5.50 -10.95 11.50
C ASP A 183 6.26 -12.27 11.35
N VAL A 184 7.44 -12.38 11.98
CA VAL A 184 8.23 -13.62 12.02
C VAL A 184 7.44 -14.73 12.71
N ASP A 185 6.84 -14.42 13.86
CA ASP A 185 5.99 -15.36 14.60
C ASP A 185 4.71 -15.74 13.81
N GLY A 186 4.23 -14.84 12.95
CA GLY A 186 3.07 -15.06 12.07
C GLY A 186 3.32 -15.98 10.88
N GLY A 187 4.59 -16.25 10.53
CA GLY A 187 5.00 -17.24 9.53
C GLY A 187 4.82 -16.83 8.07
N VAL A 188 4.08 -15.77 7.76
CA VAL A 188 3.94 -15.22 6.40
C VAL A 188 3.63 -13.72 6.44
N LEU A 189 4.25 -12.97 5.53
CA LEU A 189 3.96 -11.56 5.30
C LEU A 189 3.27 -11.42 3.93
N ALA A 190 1.98 -11.09 3.94
CA ALA A 190 1.17 -10.87 2.74
C ALA A 190 0.93 -9.38 2.53
N ASN A 191 1.03 -8.94 1.27
CA ASN A 191 0.78 -7.57 0.89
C ASN A 191 0.01 -7.52 -0.45
N THR A 192 -1.14 -6.86 -0.48
CA THR A 192 -2.07 -6.81 -1.62
C THR A 192 -2.39 -5.36 -1.98
N ALA A 193 -2.17 -5.00 -3.23
CA ALA A 193 -2.51 -3.67 -3.76
C ALA A 193 -3.32 -3.75 -5.06
N THR A 194 -4.13 -2.73 -5.29
CA THR A 194 -4.73 -2.39 -6.58
C THR A 194 -4.00 -1.16 -7.16
N ALA A 195 -4.55 -0.53 -8.19
CA ALA A 195 -4.14 0.78 -8.69
C ALA A 195 -5.37 1.64 -9.01
N GLY A 196 -5.22 2.94 -8.78
CA GLY A 196 -6.19 3.97 -9.14
C GLY A 196 -5.58 4.95 -10.15
N GLY A 197 -6.42 5.83 -10.69
CA GLY A 197 -6.02 6.87 -11.63
C GLY A 197 -7.24 7.51 -12.31
N THR A 198 -7.04 8.69 -12.88
CA THR A 198 -8.09 9.53 -13.44
C THR A 198 -7.88 9.75 -14.95
N PRO A 199 -8.61 9.05 -15.83
CA PRO A 199 -8.66 9.37 -17.25
C PRO A 199 -9.56 10.59 -17.53
N PRO A 200 -9.39 11.28 -18.67
CA PRO A 200 -10.39 12.17 -19.23
C PRO A 200 -11.76 11.46 -19.37
N PRO A 201 -12.89 12.14 -19.06
CA PRO A 201 -13.01 13.56 -18.74
C PRO A 201 -12.87 13.89 -17.23
N GLY A 202 -12.26 13.04 -16.41
CA GLY A 202 -11.91 13.36 -15.01
C GLY A 202 -12.62 12.51 -13.94
N THR A 203 -13.14 11.33 -14.30
CA THR A 203 -13.70 10.38 -13.31
C THR A 203 -12.67 9.31 -13.00
N GLU A 204 -12.41 9.07 -11.71
CA GLU A 204 -11.49 8.02 -11.26
C GLU A 204 -11.94 6.65 -11.76
N LEU A 205 -10.98 5.82 -12.18
CA LEU A 205 -11.24 4.44 -12.56
C LEU A 205 -11.77 3.63 -11.38
N PRO A 206 -12.65 2.64 -11.63
CA PRO A 206 -12.95 1.64 -10.62
C PRO A 206 -11.66 0.89 -10.24
N PRO A 207 -11.58 0.32 -9.02
CA PRO A 207 -10.45 -0.48 -8.60
C PRO A 207 -10.14 -1.58 -9.61
N VAL A 208 -8.88 -1.68 -10.03
CA VAL A 208 -8.43 -2.73 -10.95
C VAL A 208 -8.19 -4.05 -10.18
N PRO A 209 -8.11 -5.20 -10.87
CA PRO A 209 -7.79 -6.47 -10.21
C PRO A 209 -6.54 -6.34 -9.32
N PRO A 210 -6.59 -6.81 -8.06
CA PRO A 210 -5.47 -6.66 -7.14
C PRO A 210 -4.31 -7.58 -7.50
N SER A 211 -3.11 -7.20 -7.07
CA SER A 211 -1.89 -8.01 -7.10
C SER A 211 -1.41 -8.24 -5.66
N THR A 212 -1.23 -9.52 -5.31
CA THR A 212 -0.76 -9.96 -3.99
C THR A 212 0.64 -10.53 -4.09
N VAL A 213 1.47 -10.24 -3.09
CA VAL A 213 2.74 -10.92 -2.82
C VAL A 213 2.71 -11.50 -1.42
N GLU A 214 3.19 -12.73 -1.27
CA GLU A 214 3.34 -13.41 0.02
C GLU A 214 4.81 -13.80 0.20
N ILE A 215 5.37 -13.47 1.36
CA ILE A 215 6.75 -13.77 1.72
C ILE A 215 6.72 -14.68 2.95
N PRO A 216 7.06 -15.97 2.82
CA PRO A 216 7.09 -16.88 3.96
C PRO A 216 8.17 -16.45 4.97
N SER A 217 7.89 -16.61 6.26
CA SER A 217 8.90 -16.51 7.31
C SER A 217 9.36 -17.89 7.75
N ILE A 218 10.68 -18.10 7.76
CA ILE A 218 11.30 -19.38 8.08
C ILE A 218 11.59 -19.45 9.58
N ALA A 219 10.81 -20.25 10.29
CA ALA A 219 10.98 -20.48 11.72
C ALA A 219 12.27 -21.28 12.01
N ALA A 220 13.10 -20.74 12.89
CA ALA A 220 14.32 -21.34 13.43
C ALA A 220 14.30 -21.27 14.97
N PRO A 221 13.42 -22.05 15.64
CA PRO A 221 13.33 -22.05 17.09
C PRO A 221 14.58 -22.66 17.74
N ALA A 222 15.16 -21.99 18.74
CA ALA A 222 16.30 -22.52 19.48
C ALA A 222 16.35 -21.92 20.90
N LEU A 223 16.68 -22.75 21.88
CA LEU A 223 16.94 -22.33 23.25
C LEU A 223 18.32 -22.83 23.68
N THR A 224 19.04 -22.01 24.44
CA THR A 224 20.24 -22.42 25.17
C THR A 224 20.01 -22.23 26.66
N VAL A 225 20.57 -23.12 27.49
CA VAL A 225 20.55 -22.97 28.95
C VAL A 225 21.96 -23.01 29.50
N VAL A 226 22.29 -22.08 30.39
CA VAL A 226 23.52 -22.07 31.17
C VAL A 226 23.15 -22.29 32.64
N LYS A 227 23.67 -23.37 33.21
CA LYS A 227 23.56 -23.68 34.64
C LYS A 227 24.82 -23.20 35.36
N SER A 228 24.66 -22.42 36.42
CA SER A 228 25.75 -21.95 37.28
C SER A 228 25.47 -22.26 38.74
N VAL A 229 26.53 -22.31 39.55
CA VAL A 229 26.47 -22.52 41.00
C VAL A 229 27.22 -21.41 41.70
N ASP A 230 26.73 -20.95 42.85
CA ASP A 230 27.40 -19.97 43.72
C ASP A 230 27.58 -20.55 45.13
N PRO A 231 28.81 -20.55 45.70
CA PRO A 231 30.06 -20.07 45.10
C PRO A 231 30.58 -20.98 43.97
N ALA A 232 31.01 -20.36 42.87
CA ALA A 232 31.57 -21.05 41.70
C ALA A 232 33.07 -21.34 41.84
N GLY A 233 33.55 -22.38 41.14
CA GLY A 233 34.98 -22.57 40.86
C GLY A 233 35.87 -22.90 42.06
N GLN A 234 35.29 -23.50 43.11
CA GLN A 234 36.03 -23.87 44.32
C GLN A 234 36.74 -25.22 44.11
N GLU A 235 37.93 -25.39 44.68
CA GLU A 235 38.64 -26.68 44.67
C GLU A 235 37.94 -27.73 45.56
N SER A 236 37.19 -27.28 46.57
CA SER A 236 36.40 -28.11 47.47
C SER A 236 35.26 -27.31 48.10
N TYR A 237 34.18 -28.00 48.49
CA TYR A 237 33.05 -27.45 49.23
C TYR A 237 32.98 -28.07 50.64
N GLU A 238 32.49 -27.32 51.63
CA GLU A 238 32.37 -27.78 53.02
C GLU A 238 31.00 -28.41 53.31
N VAL A 239 30.97 -29.35 54.26
CA VAL A 239 29.71 -29.95 54.72
C VAL A 239 28.85 -28.86 55.38
N GLY A 240 27.60 -28.74 54.91
CA GLY A 240 26.65 -27.71 55.38
C GLY A 240 26.76 -26.38 54.63
N GLN A 241 27.65 -26.26 53.65
CA GLN A 241 27.70 -25.11 52.75
C GLN A 241 26.47 -25.06 51.85
N GLU A 242 25.80 -23.91 51.79
CA GLU A 242 24.70 -23.67 50.87
C GLU A 242 25.25 -23.39 49.47
N LEU A 243 24.71 -24.09 48.47
CA LEU A 243 25.01 -23.88 47.06
C LEU A 243 23.77 -23.36 46.35
N THR A 244 23.86 -22.16 45.79
CA THR A 244 22.77 -21.59 45.00
C THR A 244 22.96 -21.93 43.53
N TYR A 245 22.04 -22.68 42.93
CA TYR A 245 22.03 -22.94 41.50
C TYR A 245 21.18 -21.90 40.77
N SER A 246 21.69 -21.37 39.66
CA SER A 246 20.99 -20.44 38.78
C SER A 246 20.95 -20.98 37.35
N PHE A 247 19.87 -20.71 36.64
CA PHE A 247 19.65 -21.11 35.25
C PHE A 247 19.35 -19.87 34.40
N LEU A 248 20.21 -19.60 33.42
CA LEU A 248 19.96 -18.60 32.39
C LEU A 248 19.50 -19.31 31.13
N VAL A 249 18.22 -19.15 30.77
CA VAL A 249 17.68 -19.63 29.49
C VAL A 249 17.67 -18.46 28.51
N THR A 250 18.23 -18.68 27.32
CA THR A 250 18.27 -17.70 26.23
C THR A 250 17.54 -18.26 25.02
N ASN A 251 16.65 -17.48 24.43
CA ASN A 251 16.12 -17.76 23.11
C ASN A 251 17.17 -17.37 22.07
N SER A 252 17.83 -18.37 21.50
CA SER A 252 18.81 -18.20 20.44
C SER A 252 18.20 -18.41 19.05
N GLY A 253 16.88 -18.65 18.99
CA GLY A 253 16.11 -18.74 17.77
C GLY A 253 15.49 -17.41 17.35
N ASN A 254 14.71 -17.44 16.27
CA ASN A 254 14.05 -16.25 15.71
C ASN A 254 12.54 -16.19 15.99
N VAL A 255 11.97 -17.15 16.71
CA VAL A 255 10.54 -17.18 17.06
C VAL A 255 10.37 -16.92 18.55
N THR A 256 9.33 -16.19 18.93
CA THR A 256 8.96 -15.99 20.34
C THR A 256 8.60 -17.32 21.00
N MET A 257 9.26 -17.63 22.12
CA MET A 257 9.00 -18.84 22.91
C MET A 257 8.01 -18.54 24.05
N THR A 258 7.03 -19.42 24.23
CA THR A 258 6.08 -19.38 25.35
C THR A 258 6.24 -20.61 26.23
N ASP A 259 5.78 -20.53 27.49
CA ASP A 259 5.83 -21.64 28.45
C ASP A 259 7.23 -22.26 28.65
N VAL A 260 8.27 -21.43 28.59
CA VAL A 260 9.66 -21.86 28.84
C VAL A 260 9.79 -22.31 30.30
N THR A 261 10.03 -23.62 30.49
CA THR A 261 10.31 -24.23 31.79
C THR A 261 11.69 -24.88 31.81
N VAL A 262 12.36 -24.83 32.95
CA VAL A 262 13.56 -25.62 33.21
C VAL A 262 13.14 -26.89 33.94
N ASP A 263 13.41 -28.05 33.34
CA ASP A 263 13.30 -29.35 34.01
C ASP A 263 14.70 -29.81 34.43
N GLU A 264 14.93 -29.84 35.74
CA GLU A 264 16.19 -30.34 36.28
C GLU A 264 16.12 -31.86 36.33
N GLY A 265 17.07 -32.51 35.66
CA GLY A 265 17.18 -33.95 35.61
C GLY A 265 17.71 -34.57 36.91
N GLU A 266 18.53 -35.60 36.78
CA GLU A 266 19.10 -36.29 37.94
C GLU A 266 20.01 -35.35 38.75
N PHE A 267 19.69 -35.22 40.03
CA PHE A 267 20.52 -34.56 41.03
C PHE A 267 21.04 -35.63 42.00
N ASP A 268 22.36 -35.75 42.09
CA ASP A 268 23.06 -36.73 42.93
C ASP A 268 23.25 -36.27 44.38
N GLY A 269 22.93 -35.01 44.68
CA GLY A 269 22.92 -34.46 46.02
C GLY A 269 21.61 -34.72 46.79
N THR A 270 21.65 -34.50 48.10
CA THR A 270 20.45 -34.50 48.94
C THR A 270 19.97 -33.06 49.15
N TRP A 271 18.76 -32.73 48.68
CA TRP A 271 18.12 -31.46 49.01
C TRP A 271 17.81 -31.41 50.50
N VAL A 272 18.41 -30.45 51.22
CA VAL A 272 17.96 -30.10 52.56
C VAL A 272 16.90 -29.02 52.39
N HIS A 273 15.63 -29.42 52.31
CA HIS A 273 14.55 -28.46 52.53
C HIS A 273 14.60 -28.08 54.02
N ASP A 274 14.61 -26.78 54.32
CA ASP A 274 14.08 -26.29 55.60
C ASP A 274 12.72 -26.99 55.80
N GLN A 275 12.69 -27.94 56.73
CA GLN A 275 11.46 -28.48 57.28
C GLN A 275 11.26 -27.91 58.68
N HIS A 276 10.87 -26.64 58.75
CA HIS A 276 10.00 -26.21 59.83
C HIS A 276 8.55 -26.66 59.53
N GLY A 277 8.28 -27.97 59.69
CA GLY A 277 6.92 -28.49 59.77
C GLY A 277 6.74 -29.95 59.34
N ASN A 278 6.52 -30.84 60.32
CA ASN A 278 6.17 -32.25 60.15
C ASN A 278 5.08 -32.49 59.08
N GLY A 279 5.31 -33.45 58.18
CA GLY A 279 4.22 -34.12 57.46
C GLY A 279 4.65 -34.75 56.14
N HIS A 280 4.53 -36.08 56.07
CA HIS A 280 4.76 -36.89 54.88
C HIS A 280 4.11 -36.33 53.61
N GLY A 281 4.94 -36.03 52.61
CA GLY A 281 4.51 -35.70 51.25
C GLY A 281 5.62 -36.06 50.27
N ARG A 282 5.31 -36.89 49.28
CA ARG A 282 6.19 -37.26 48.16
C ARG A 282 6.81 -36.00 47.51
N PRO A 283 8.06 -36.02 47.02
CA PRO A 283 8.62 -34.85 46.35
C PRO A 283 7.86 -34.64 45.03
N ALA A 284 6.97 -33.65 45.02
CA ALA A 284 6.42 -33.11 43.79
C ALA A 284 7.53 -32.26 43.15
N HIS A 285 8.22 -32.81 42.17
CA HIS A 285 9.12 -32.06 41.29
C HIS A 285 8.30 -31.06 40.47
N ARG A 286 8.12 -29.84 40.98
CA ARG A 286 7.77 -28.65 40.19
C ARG A 286 8.30 -27.39 40.89
N SER A 287 9.57 -27.09 40.72
CA SER A 287 10.07 -25.72 40.92
C SER A 287 9.78 -24.93 39.65
N ALA A 288 8.56 -24.39 39.55
CA ALA A 288 8.20 -23.43 38.51
C ALA A 288 8.86 -22.07 38.83
N GLY A 289 10.17 -21.96 38.57
CA GLY A 289 10.84 -20.66 38.52
C GLY A 289 10.42 -19.94 37.25
N ARG A 290 9.73 -18.80 37.37
CA ARG A 290 9.50 -17.90 36.23
C ARG A 290 10.86 -17.38 35.76
N VAL A 291 11.28 -17.83 34.58
CA VAL A 291 12.47 -17.31 33.91
C VAL A 291 12.12 -15.96 33.30
N ALA A 292 12.84 -14.91 33.68
CA ALA A 292 12.76 -13.63 32.97
C ALA A 292 13.49 -13.78 31.64
N ALA A 293 12.75 -13.74 30.52
CA ALA A 293 13.34 -13.64 29.20
C ALA A 293 14.00 -12.26 29.06
N LEU A 294 15.33 -12.23 28.97
CA LEU A 294 16.05 -11.03 28.53
C LEU A 294 16.10 -11.07 27.01
N ASP A 295 15.41 -10.12 26.39
CA ASP A 295 15.44 -9.89 24.96
C ASP A 295 16.87 -9.54 24.54
N GLY A 296 17.39 -10.25 23.54
CA GLY A 296 18.82 -10.36 23.24
C GLY A 296 19.44 -9.09 22.66
N ARG A 297 19.63 -8.05 23.47
CA ARG A 297 20.59 -6.98 23.16
C ARG A 297 21.88 -7.18 23.96
N ASP A 298 22.95 -7.35 23.18
CA ASP A 298 24.35 -7.54 23.53
C ASP A 298 24.83 -6.79 24.80
N PRO A 299 25.36 -7.47 25.83
CA PRO A 299 25.97 -6.83 26.99
C PRO A 299 27.50 -6.94 26.97
N LEU A 300 28.16 -6.17 26.12
CA LEU A 300 29.59 -5.87 26.24
C LEU A 300 29.84 -4.37 26.35
N ASP A 301 29.51 -3.79 27.50
CA ASP A 301 30.37 -2.75 28.08
C ASP A 301 30.25 -2.71 29.61
N ARG A 302 31.24 -3.29 30.30
CA ARG A 302 31.49 -3.01 31.71
C ARG A 302 32.99 -2.75 31.90
N ARG A 303 33.36 -1.47 31.96
CA ARG A 303 34.57 -1.02 32.67
C ARG A 303 34.19 -0.36 34.00
N ALA A 304 34.67 -1.00 35.06
CA ALA A 304 35.14 -0.52 36.36
C ALA A 304 34.66 0.85 36.91
N GLY A 305 34.16 0.82 38.15
CA GLY A 305 34.09 1.95 39.06
C GLY A 305 33.49 1.56 40.42
N ALA A 306 34.27 1.66 41.48
CA ALA A 306 34.02 1.15 42.84
C ALA A 306 33.23 2.12 43.75
N ASP A 307 32.79 1.57 44.90
CA ASP A 307 32.30 2.19 46.16
C ASP A 307 31.02 3.05 46.07
N ASN A 308 30.06 3.05 47.01
CA ASN A 308 30.08 2.81 48.44
C ASN A 308 28.65 2.46 48.95
N ARG A 309 28.57 1.87 50.15
CA ARG A 309 27.33 1.75 50.96
C ARG A 309 26.81 3.12 51.38
N GLU A 310 25.48 3.31 51.41
CA GLU A 310 24.69 3.65 52.62
C GLU A 310 23.20 3.84 52.35
N ASP A 311 22.41 3.58 53.40
CA ASP A 311 20.98 3.77 53.57
C ASP A 311 20.48 5.19 53.23
N GLY A 312 19.19 5.30 52.90
CA GLY A 312 18.42 6.48 53.27
C GLY A 312 17.49 7.06 52.19
N ARG A 313 16.20 6.79 52.40
CA ARG A 313 15.07 7.73 52.27
C ARG A 313 15.14 8.79 51.15
N SER A 314 14.24 8.58 50.19
CA SER A 314 13.63 9.60 49.35
C SER A 314 13.00 10.74 50.17
N ASP A 315 13.56 11.94 50.08
CA ASP A 315 12.86 13.20 50.33
C ASP A 315 13.09 14.15 49.15
N CYS A 316 12.01 14.53 48.50
CA CYS A 316 11.99 15.53 47.44
C CYS A 316 12.07 16.92 48.06
N HIS A 317 13.07 17.72 47.67
CA HIS A 317 13.04 19.17 47.85
C HIS A 317 13.42 19.89 46.55
N HIS A 318 12.55 20.85 46.20
CA HIS A 318 12.76 21.90 45.21
C HIS A 318 13.90 22.85 45.61
N THR A 319 14.74 23.22 44.64
CA THR A 319 15.41 24.53 44.52
C THR A 319 15.97 24.63 43.09
N SER A 320 15.38 25.47 42.22
CA SER A 320 15.86 26.82 41.82
C SER A 320 17.18 26.82 41.03
N TRP A 321 17.09 27.39 39.82
CA TRP A 321 18.17 27.65 38.86
C TRP A 321 19.33 28.48 39.44
N PRO A 322 20.50 28.45 38.79
CA PRO A 322 20.89 29.66 38.06
C PRO A 322 21.39 29.41 36.64
N ASP A 323 21.24 30.47 35.84
CA ASP A 323 21.79 30.68 34.51
C ASP A 323 23.32 30.49 34.45
N ASP A 324 23.84 29.98 33.33
CA ASP A 324 24.96 30.67 32.68
C ASP A 324 25.15 30.33 31.20
N HIS A 325 25.75 31.31 30.53
CA HIS A 325 25.74 31.62 29.10
C HIS A 325 26.68 30.80 28.18
N LEU A 326 26.48 31.04 26.87
CA LEU A 326 27.42 31.07 25.72
C LEU A 326 27.17 29.96 24.68
N LEU A 327 27.19 30.14 23.37
CA LEU A 327 27.25 31.26 22.41
C LEU A 327 26.93 30.63 21.05
N LEU A 328 26.16 31.29 20.18
CA LEU A 328 26.28 31.09 18.73
C LEU A 328 26.27 32.47 18.01
N PRO A 329 27.01 32.64 16.90
CA PRO A 329 27.24 33.95 16.29
C PRO A 329 26.08 34.44 15.41
N ARG A 330 26.09 35.75 15.20
CA ARG A 330 25.20 36.58 14.37
C ARG A 330 25.44 36.40 12.86
N ASP A 331 24.39 36.68 12.08
CA ASP A 331 24.37 37.59 10.91
C ASP A 331 22.91 38.07 10.75
N GLN A 332 22.56 39.35 10.99
CA GLN A 332 22.65 40.58 10.17
C GLN A 332 21.82 40.59 8.87
N HIS A 333 20.89 41.57 8.85
CA HIS A 333 20.07 42.18 7.79
C HIS A 333 18.57 42.11 8.19
N GLY A 334 17.83 43.15 8.54
CA GLY A 334 18.01 44.58 8.34
C GLY A 334 16.89 45.15 7.47
N GLN A 335 15.63 45.17 7.94
CA GLN A 335 14.57 46.02 7.37
C GLN A 335 13.53 46.40 8.44
N ARG A 336 13.33 47.70 8.62
CA ARG A 336 12.26 48.31 9.43
C ARG A 336 11.21 48.86 8.46
N HIS A 337 9.95 48.50 8.64
CA HIS A 337 8.83 49.37 8.28
C HIS A 337 7.76 49.28 9.36
N GLY A 338 7.50 50.40 10.03
CA GLY A 338 6.26 50.59 10.77
C GLY A 338 5.23 51.27 9.88
N VAL A 339 3.94 51.03 10.14
CA VAL A 339 2.88 52.06 10.23
C VAL A 339 1.56 51.42 10.75
N ARG A 340 1.09 51.97 11.88
CA ARG A 340 -0.27 52.20 12.41
C ARG A 340 -1.44 51.19 12.26
N ARG A 341 -1.86 50.73 13.46
CA ARG A 341 -3.22 50.52 14.03
C ARG A 341 -4.47 50.65 13.14
N ARG A 342 -5.37 49.66 13.29
CA ARG A 342 -6.81 49.85 13.58
C ARG A 342 -7.36 48.73 14.48
N ARG A 343 -8.36 49.10 15.31
CA ARG A 343 -9.05 48.32 16.35
C ARG A 343 -10.19 47.46 15.78
N GLY A 344 -10.48 46.33 16.44
CA GLY A 344 -11.77 45.62 16.46
C GLY A 344 -11.66 44.36 17.34
N ARG A 345 -12.01 44.44 18.64
CA ARG A 345 -13.24 43.92 19.29
C ARG A 345 -13.48 42.41 19.12
N GLY A 346 -13.42 41.69 20.24
CA GLY A 346 -13.92 40.32 20.39
C GLY A 346 -13.40 39.67 21.68
N SER A 347 -14.11 39.89 22.80
CA SER A 347 -13.83 39.31 24.11
C SER A 347 -14.61 38.01 24.29
N VAL A 348 -13.98 36.94 24.79
CA VAL A 348 -14.67 35.88 25.55
C VAL A 348 -13.76 35.45 26.70
N HIS A 349 -14.28 35.61 27.92
CA HIS A 349 -13.74 35.10 29.19
C HIS A 349 -13.95 33.60 29.31
N TRP A 350 -13.03 32.87 29.98
CA TRP A 350 -13.39 31.92 31.05
C TRP A 350 -12.22 31.75 32.05
N GLN A 351 -12.57 31.74 33.34
CA GLN A 351 -11.71 31.55 34.51
C GLN A 351 -11.55 30.06 34.87
N TRP A 352 -10.41 29.73 35.47
CA TRP A 352 -10.03 28.48 36.13
C TRP A 352 -10.89 28.16 37.39
N PRO A 353 -10.94 26.89 37.88
CA PRO A 353 -9.91 26.43 38.82
C PRO A 353 -9.53 24.93 38.75
N ALA A 354 -8.36 24.64 39.35
CA ALA A 354 -7.75 23.33 39.56
C ALA A 354 -8.49 22.41 40.57
N ARG A 355 -8.30 21.09 40.43
CA ARG A 355 -7.95 20.06 41.47
C ARG A 355 -8.48 18.67 41.07
N CYS A 356 -7.66 17.62 41.27
CA CYS A 356 -7.99 16.27 41.78
C CYS A 356 -6.68 15.45 41.80
N ARG A 357 -5.99 15.24 42.94
CA ARG A 357 -6.20 14.27 44.05
C ARG A 357 -6.16 12.79 43.63
N HIS A 358 -5.18 12.08 44.21
CA HIS A 358 -4.97 10.63 44.19
C HIS A 358 -6.12 9.85 44.86
N ALA A 359 -6.39 8.63 44.39
CA ALA A 359 -7.02 7.58 45.20
C ALA A 359 -6.38 6.21 44.85
N ARG A 360 -5.85 5.54 45.87
CA ARG A 360 -5.54 4.09 45.87
C ARG A 360 -6.86 3.32 45.92
N VAL A 361 -6.94 2.19 45.24
CA VAL A 361 -7.97 1.18 45.49
C VAL A 361 -7.28 -0.02 46.15
N GLY A 362 -7.68 -0.28 47.40
CA GLY A 362 -7.41 -1.52 48.11
C GLY A 362 -8.34 -2.62 47.65
N ARG A 363 -7.87 -3.87 47.82
CA ARG A 363 -8.64 -5.09 47.65
C ARG A 363 -9.84 -5.09 48.60
N ASP A 364 -10.98 -5.59 48.11
CA ASP A 364 -11.86 -6.42 48.93
C ASP A 364 -12.59 -7.46 48.09
N THR A 365 -12.55 -8.67 48.63
CA THR A 365 -13.17 -9.94 48.27
C THR A 365 -14.71 -9.89 48.30
N ALA A 366 -15.38 -10.51 47.33
CA ALA A 366 -16.64 -11.23 47.56
C ALA A 366 -16.95 -12.20 46.41
N ALA A 367 -17.03 -13.49 46.77
CA ALA A 367 -17.53 -14.58 45.93
C ALA A 367 -19.07 -14.59 45.88
N ARG A 368 -19.64 -15.01 44.74
CA ARG A 368 -20.94 -15.71 44.53
C ARG A 368 -20.90 -16.21 43.08
N SER A 369 -20.72 -17.51 42.84
CA SER A 369 -21.73 -18.58 42.85
C SER A 369 -22.76 -18.50 41.70
N VAL A 370 -22.47 -19.29 40.65
CA VAL A 370 -23.36 -20.28 39.97
C VAL A 370 -24.74 -19.81 39.49
N ASP A 371 -24.96 -19.84 38.16
CA ASP A 371 -25.97 -20.75 37.60
C ASP A 371 -25.80 -20.98 36.09
N ASP A 372 -26.11 -22.23 35.77
CA ASP A 372 -25.95 -23.01 34.56
C ASP A 372 -27.20 -22.88 33.68
N VAL A 373 -27.07 -22.81 32.36
CA VAL A 373 -28.18 -23.14 31.43
C VAL A 373 -27.61 -23.93 30.25
N HIS A 374 -27.48 -25.23 30.46
CA HIS A 374 -27.73 -26.23 29.42
C HIS A 374 -29.23 -26.26 29.09
N GLY A 375 -29.57 -26.17 27.80
CA GLY A 375 -30.92 -26.41 27.26
C GLY A 375 -30.82 -27.08 25.89
N ASN A 376 -31.28 -28.32 25.83
CA ASN A 376 -30.95 -29.34 24.84
C ASN A 376 -32.25 -29.81 24.10
N ILE A 377 -32.09 -30.38 22.90
CA ILE A 377 -32.92 -31.46 22.27
C ILE A 377 -34.20 -31.09 21.47
N ARG A 378 -34.26 -31.59 20.21
CA ARG A 378 -35.17 -32.62 19.62
C ARG A 378 -34.86 -32.71 18.09
N SER A 379 -34.31 -33.78 17.48
CA SER A 379 -34.84 -35.14 17.18
C SER A 379 -36.24 -35.09 16.52
N ASP A 380 -36.59 -35.68 15.37
CA ASP A 380 -36.27 -37.02 14.79
C ASP A 380 -36.84 -37.10 13.31
N PRO A 381 -36.95 -38.24 12.57
CA PRO A 381 -36.48 -38.38 11.18
C PRO A 381 -37.57 -38.86 10.17
N GLY A 382 -37.21 -39.08 8.89
CA GLY A 382 -38.11 -39.72 7.90
C GLY A 382 -37.46 -40.02 6.53
N ARG A 383 -37.36 -41.31 6.20
CA ARG A 383 -36.78 -42.03 5.03
C ARG A 383 -37.78 -42.14 3.82
N PRO A 384 -37.59 -42.98 2.76
CA PRO A 384 -36.48 -43.28 1.80
C PRO A 384 -36.95 -43.48 0.30
N PHE A 385 -36.12 -44.15 -0.54
CA PHE A 385 -36.29 -44.78 -1.89
C PHE A 385 -35.77 -43.94 -3.08
N ASP A 386 -35.10 -44.42 -4.15
CA ASP A 386 -34.71 -45.72 -4.76
C ASP A 386 -33.47 -45.42 -5.67
N GLY A 387 -32.50 -46.29 -5.97
CA GLY A 387 -32.58 -47.52 -6.77
C GLY A 387 -31.97 -47.32 -8.18
N PHE A 388 -31.33 -48.36 -8.75
CA PHE A 388 -30.62 -48.49 -10.05
C PHE A 388 -29.11 -48.15 -10.08
N SER A 389 -28.20 -48.90 -10.71
CA SER A 389 -28.02 -50.30 -11.18
C SER A 389 -26.82 -50.22 -12.13
N VAL A 390 -25.77 -51.00 -11.88
CA VAL A 390 -24.59 -51.09 -12.76
C VAL A 390 -24.59 -52.47 -13.41
N GLU A 391 -24.57 -52.52 -14.75
CA GLU A 391 -24.33 -53.76 -15.50
C GLU A 391 -23.35 -53.53 -16.67
N HIS A 392 -22.49 -54.54 -16.84
CA HIS A 392 -21.42 -54.67 -17.83
C HIS A 392 -21.95 -55.01 -19.24
N GLY A 393 -21.23 -54.60 -20.29
CA GLY A 393 -21.46 -55.09 -21.66
C GLY A 393 -20.30 -54.82 -22.63
N ASN A 394 -19.84 -55.89 -23.28
CA ASN A 394 -18.62 -56.11 -24.09
C ASN A 394 -18.44 -55.33 -25.42
N ARG A 395 -17.13 -55.14 -25.76
CA ARG A 395 -16.39 -55.31 -27.04
C ARG A 395 -17.11 -55.23 -28.41
N HIS A 396 -16.56 -54.44 -29.36
CA HIS A 396 -15.73 -54.89 -30.51
C HIS A 396 -15.49 -53.80 -31.60
N GLY A 397 -14.28 -53.81 -32.21
CA GLY A 397 -14.01 -53.37 -33.61
C GLY A 397 -13.37 -51.98 -33.77
N ARG A 398 -12.03 -51.84 -33.93
CA ARG A 398 -11.14 -51.97 -35.12
C ARG A 398 -11.08 -50.76 -36.07
N ALA A 399 -9.83 -50.32 -36.27
CA ALA A 399 -9.19 -49.65 -37.44
C ALA A 399 -9.64 -48.21 -37.76
N SER A 400 -8.82 -47.22 -38.16
CA SER A 400 -7.44 -47.09 -38.71
C SER A 400 -7.09 -45.59 -38.51
N GLY A 401 -5.89 -45.13 -38.16
CA GLY A 401 -4.70 -45.08 -39.01
C GLY A 401 -4.78 -43.97 -40.06
N TRP A 402 -4.37 -42.73 -39.72
CA TRP A 402 -3.39 -41.84 -40.38
C TRP A 402 -3.13 -40.63 -39.47
#